data_AF-A0A1J9R7J4-F1
#
_entry.id   AF-A0A1J9R7J4-F1
#
_cell.length_a   1.000
_cell.length_b   1.000
_cell.length_c   1.000
_cell.angle_alpha   90.00
_cell.angle_beta   90.00
_cell.angle_gamma   90.00
#
_symmetry.space_group_name_H-M   'P 1'
#
loop_
_entity.id
_entity.type
_entity.pdbx_description
1 polymer ?
#
loop_
_entity_poly.entity_id
_entity_poly.type
_entity_poly.pdbx_seq_one_letter_code
_entity_poly.pdbx_strand_id
1 'polypeptide(L)'
;MSAAFKKSFEEVKNLKAEPSQNEKLDLYAYAKIAQKEDIEAKKPGMFDIKGKTMKSHWQAKLDEGVTPEQADKKYVELVSQLQSTYGTK
;
A
#
# COMPACT_ATOMS: atom_id res chain seq x y z
N MET A 1 3.54 7.09 -11.60
CA MET A 1 2.25 6.49 -11.19
C MET A 1 1.40 6.24 -12.43
N SER A 2 1.06 4.98 -12.66
CA SER A 2 0.38 4.48 -13.85
C SER A 2 -1.14 4.73 -13.80
N ALA A 3 -1.79 4.62 -14.96
CA ALA A 3 -3.26 4.62 -15.04
C ALA A 3 -3.86 3.40 -14.33
N ALA A 4 -3.17 2.25 -14.38
CA ALA A 4 -3.59 1.03 -13.69
C ALA A 4 -3.58 1.22 -12.18
N PHE A 5 -2.54 1.83 -11.61
CA PHE A 5 -2.49 2.15 -10.18
C PHE A 5 -3.64 3.05 -9.76
N LYS A 6 -3.89 4.15 -10.49
CA LYS A 6 -5.00 5.07 -10.18
C LYS A 6 -6.34 4.33 -10.14
N LYS A 7 -6.56 3.44 -11.11
CA LYS A 7 -7.76 2.60 -11.18
C LYS A 7 -7.83 1.64 -9.98
N SER A 8 -6.77 0.86 -9.74
CA SER A 8 -6.71 -0.08 -8.60
C SER A 8 -6.86 0.62 -7.25
N PHE A 9 -6.36 1.84 -7.11
CA PHE A 9 -6.46 2.65 -5.88
C PHE A 9 -7.91 3.06 -5.57
N GLU A 10 -8.74 3.25 -6.59
CA GLU A 10 -10.18 3.45 -6.39
C GLU A 10 -10.91 2.12 -6.19
N GLU A 11 -10.55 1.08 -6.93
CA GLU A 11 -11.23 -0.21 -6.85
C GLU A 11 -10.99 -0.97 -5.54
N VAL A 12 -9.84 -0.78 -4.88
CA VAL A 12 -9.55 -1.42 -3.59
C VAL A 12 -10.56 -1.02 -2.51
N LYS A 13 -11.22 0.14 -2.65
CA LYS A 13 -12.28 0.61 -1.75
C LYS A 13 -13.60 -0.14 -1.96
N ASN A 14 -13.75 -0.81 -3.10
CA ASN A 14 -14.96 -1.54 -3.50
C ASN A 14 -14.89 -3.04 -3.17
N LEU A 15 -13.89 -3.49 -2.41
CA LEU A 15 -13.83 -4.87 -1.94
C LEU A 15 -15.04 -5.19 -1.05
N LYS A 16 -15.64 -6.37 -1.23
CA LYS A 16 -16.80 -6.83 -0.43
C LYS A 16 -16.43 -7.13 1.01
N ALA A 17 -15.21 -7.59 1.23
CA ALA A 17 -14.67 -7.87 2.55
C ALA A 17 -13.39 -7.06 2.80
N GLU A 18 -13.10 -6.85 4.07
CA GLU A 18 -11.94 -6.08 4.50
C GLU A 18 -10.68 -6.94 4.43
N PRO A 19 -9.59 -6.45 3.79
CA PRO A 19 -8.33 -7.18 3.75
C PRO A 19 -7.74 -7.42 5.14
N SER A 20 -6.86 -8.41 5.24
CA SER A 20 -6.04 -8.66 6.42
C SER A 20 -5.13 -7.48 6.76
N GLN A 21 -4.63 -7.45 7.99
CA GLN A 21 -3.73 -6.39 8.43
C GLN A 21 -2.47 -6.29 7.56
N ASN A 22 -1.87 -7.42 7.17
CA ASN A 22 -0.66 -7.44 6.35
C ASN A 22 -0.93 -6.89 4.94
N GLU A 23 -2.05 -7.30 4.31
CA GLU A 23 -2.42 -6.78 2.99
C GLU A 23 -2.65 -5.27 3.02
N LYS A 24 -3.27 -4.73 4.09
CA LYS A 24 -3.41 -3.28 4.27
C LYS A 24 -2.06 -2.57 4.42
N LEU A 25 -1.11 -3.18 5.14
CA LEU A 25 0.23 -2.62 5.31
C LEU A 25 0.99 -2.63 3.98
N ASP A 26 0.88 -3.69 3.19
CA ASP A 26 1.47 -3.79 1.86
C ASP A 26 0.85 -2.76 0.89
N LEU A 27 -0.48 -2.69 0.81
CA LEU A 27 -1.19 -1.67 0.04
C LEU A 27 -0.71 -0.26 0.41
N TYR A 28 -0.62 0.03 1.71
CA TYR A 28 -0.14 1.30 2.21
C TYR A 28 1.31 1.58 1.77
N ALA A 29 2.23 0.64 2.01
CA ALA A 29 3.64 0.79 1.68
C ALA A 29 3.85 1.02 0.17
N TYR A 30 3.29 0.15 -0.67
CA TYR A 30 3.41 0.28 -2.12
C TYR A 30 2.76 1.57 -2.64
N ALA A 31 1.61 1.97 -2.10
CA ALA A 31 0.99 3.23 -2.49
C ALA A 31 1.89 4.43 -2.19
N LYS A 32 2.56 4.44 -1.03
CA LYS A 32 3.45 5.55 -0.62
C LYS A 32 4.72 5.62 -1.45
N ILE A 33 5.33 4.47 -1.74
CA ILE A 33 6.52 4.38 -2.60
C ILE A 33 6.17 4.80 -4.04
N ALA A 34 5.06 4.30 -4.60
CA ALA A 34 4.62 4.62 -5.96
C ALA A 34 4.30 6.12 -6.14
N GLN A 35 3.81 6.77 -5.08
CA GLN A 35 3.56 8.22 -5.03
C GLN A 35 4.82 9.04 -4.77
N LYS A 36 5.98 8.41 -4.54
CA LYS A 36 7.24 9.07 -4.17
C LYS A 36 7.06 9.99 -2.95
N GLU A 37 6.21 9.59 -2.00
CA GLU A 37 6.06 10.34 -0.76
C GLU A 37 7.35 10.27 0.05
N ASP A 38 7.66 11.35 0.78
CA ASP A 38 8.80 11.37 1.68
C ASP A 38 8.44 10.68 3.00
N ILE A 39 9.17 9.59 3.29
CA ILE A 39 8.98 8.81 4.51
C ILE A 39 9.38 9.59 5.77
N GLU A 40 10.31 10.53 5.66
CA GLU A 40 10.82 11.31 6.78
C GLU A 40 9.89 12.46 7.18
N ALA A 41 9.04 12.91 6.25
CA ALA A 41 7.95 13.84 6.54
C ALA A 41 6.92 13.21 7.49
N LYS A 42 6.82 11.88 7.52
CA LYS A 42 5.85 11.16 8.34
C LYS A 42 6.48 10.69 9.65
N LYS A 43 6.37 11.53 10.69
CA LYS A 43 6.81 11.22 12.06
C LYS A 43 5.61 10.87 12.94
N PRO A 44 5.26 9.58 13.08
CA PRO A 44 4.18 9.18 13.97
C PRO A 44 4.51 9.56 15.42
N GLY A 45 3.50 10.01 16.17
CA GLY A 45 3.65 10.42 17.56
C GLY A 45 4.08 9.27 18.48
N MET A 46 4.53 9.59 19.69
CA MET A 46 5.06 8.59 20.64
C MET A 46 4.09 7.44 20.92
N PHE A 47 2.77 7.73 20.97
CA PHE A 47 1.72 6.76 21.25
C PHE A 47 1.03 6.20 19.99
N ASP A 48 1.42 6.64 18.79
CA ASP A 48 0.82 6.17 17.53
C ASP A 48 1.45 4.85 17.07
N ILE A 49 1.03 3.75 17.71
CA ILE A 49 1.52 2.40 17.39
C ILE A 49 1.19 2.04 15.93
N LYS A 50 -0.01 2.36 15.45
CA LYS A 50 -0.45 2.04 14.09
C LYS A 50 0.38 2.78 13.05
N GLY A 51 0.59 4.08 13.22
CA GLY A 51 1.43 4.89 12.33
C GLY A 51 2.88 4.43 12.34
N LYS A 52 3.42 4.03 13.50
CA LYS A 52 4.75 3.41 13.59
C LYS A 52 4.84 2.11 12.80
N THR A 53 3.86 1.22 12.92
CA THR A 53 3.81 -0.03 12.16
C THR A 53 3.74 0.23 10.65
N MET A 54 2.87 1.17 10.23
CA MET A 54 2.76 1.57 8.82
C MET A 54 4.06 2.18 8.28
N LYS A 55 4.71 3.08 9.03
CA LYS A 55 6.00 3.67 8.63
C LYS A 55 7.09 2.61 8.55
N SER A 56 7.17 1.72 9.54
CA SER A 56 8.15 0.63 9.58
C SER A 56 8.01 -0.30 8.39
N HIS A 57 6.78 -0.71 8.06
CA HIS A 57 6.52 -1.59 6.91
C HIS A 57 6.86 -0.90 5.58
N TRP A 58 6.55 0.39 5.46
CA TRP A 58 6.94 1.20 4.30
C TRP A 58 8.46 1.30 4.17
N GLN A 59 9.17 1.61 5.27
CA GLN A 59 10.64 1.66 5.29
C GLN A 59 11.25 0.33 4.87
N ALA A 60 10.74 -0.79 5.39
CA ALA A 60 11.21 -2.12 5.01
C ALA A 60 11.11 -2.36 3.50
N LYS A 61 10.04 -1.91 2.84
CA LYS A 61 9.92 -2.01 1.37
C LYS A 61 10.90 -1.11 0.63
N LEU A 62 11.22 0.07 1.14
CA LEU A 62 12.28 0.91 0.59
C LEU A 62 13.66 0.27 0.76
N ASP A 63 13.94 -0.32 1.92
CA ASP A 63 15.21 -0.99 2.23
C ASP A 63 15.41 -2.27 1.40
N GLU A 64 14.31 -2.96 1.04
CA GLU A 64 14.30 -4.05 0.04
C GLU A 64 14.64 -3.56 -1.39
N GLY A 65 14.79 -2.25 -1.60
CA GLY A 65 15.08 -1.65 -2.90
C GLY A 65 13.86 -1.52 -3.81
N VAL A 66 12.64 -1.53 -3.27
CA VAL A 66 11.42 -1.36 -4.06
C VAL A 66 11.38 0.06 -4.63
N THR A 67 11.48 0.15 -5.95
CA THR A 67 11.36 1.41 -6.71
C THR A 67 9.88 1.84 -6.84
N PRO A 68 9.61 3.13 -7.10
CA PRO A 68 8.25 3.61 -7.41
C PRO A 68 7.56 2.83 -8.52
N GLU A 69 8.30 2.44 -9.56
CA GLU A 69 7.79 1.67 -10.69
C GLU A 69 7.45 0.22 -10.31
N GLN A 70 8.24 -0.39 -9.42
CA GLN A 70 7.93 -1.72 -8.89
C GLN A 70 6.76 -1.68 -7.90
N ALA A 71 6.70 -0.67 -7.03
CA ALA A 71 5.61 -0.48 -6.10
C ALA A 71 4.27 -0.28 -6.82
N ASP A 72 4.27 0.48 -7.91
CA ASP A 72 3.11 0.67 -8.80
C ASP A 72 2.57 -0.68 -9.29
N LYS A 73 3.44 -1.53 -9.85
CA LYS A 73 3.08 -2.87 -10.33
C LYS A 73 2.59 -3.79 -9.20
N LYS A 74 3.35 -3.86 -8.10
CA LYS A 74 3.00 -4.69 -6.94
C LYS A 74 1.66 -4.30 -6.33
N TYR A 75 1.36 -2.99 -6.28
CA TYR A 75 0.08 -2.50 -5.79
C TYR A 75 -1.07 -2.98 -6.68
N VAL A 76 -0.95 -2.85 -8.01
CA VAL A 76 -1.96 -3.31 -8.96
C VAL A 76 -2.18 -4.82 -8.86
N GLU A 77 -1.09 -5.59 -8.80
CA GLU A 77 -1.14 -7.05 -8.62
C GLU A 77 -1.85 -7.44 -7.32
N LEU A 78 -1.48 -6.79 -6.21
CA LEU A 78 -2.10 -7.04 -4.91
C LEU A 78 -3.60 -6.72 -4.94
N VAL A 79 -4.00 -5.57 -5.49
CA VAL A 79 -5.43 -5.22 -5.60
C VAL A 79 -6.17 -6.26 -6.45
N SER A 80 -5.60 -6.71 -7.57
CA SER A 80 -6.21 -7.75 -8.39
C SER A 80 -6.38 -9.07 -7.63
N GLN A 81 -5.40 -9.46 -6.82
CA GLN A 81 -5.49 -10.64 -5.96
C GLN A 81 -6.58 -10.47 -4.90
N LEU A 82 -6.64 -9.31 -4.24
CA LEU A 82 -7.65 -9.00 -3.24
C LEU A 82 -9.06 -9.02 -3.84
N GLN A 83 -9.24 -8.50 -5.05
CA GLN A 83 -10.52 -8.57 -5.77
C GLN A 83 -10.92 -10.02 -6.05
N SER A 84 -9.96 -10.88 -6.41
CA SER A 84 -10.22 -12.31 -6.62
C SER A 84 -10.56 -13.04 -5.32
N THR A 85 -9.91 -12.69 -4.20
CA THR A 85 -10.08 -13.35 -2.90
C THR A 85 -11.34 -12.89 -2.19
N TYR A 86 -11.59 -11.58 -2.16
CA TYR A 86 -12.66 -10.96 -1.37
C TYR A 86 -13.89 -10.60 -2.21
N GLY A 87 -13.75 -10.55 -3.54
CA GLY A 87 -14.79 -10.06 -4.45
C GLY A 87 -14.94 -8.54 -4.41
N THR A 88 -15.60 -7.99 -5.45
CA THR A 88 -15.97 -6.58 -5.54
C THR A 88 -17.47 -6.39 -5.39
N LYS A 89 -17.88 -5.26 -4.81
CA LYS A 89 -19.27 -4.86 -4.62
C LYS A 89 -19.96 -4.63 -5.95
#